data_AF-A0A1Y5P737-F1
#
_entry.id   AF-A0A1Y5P737-F1
#
_cell.length_a   1.000
_cell.length_b   1.000
_cell.length_c   1.000
_cell.angle_alpha   90.00
_cell.angle_beta   90.00
_cell.angle_gamma   90.00
#
_symmetry.space_group_name_H-M   'P 1'
#
loop_
_entity.id
_entity.type
_entity.pdbx_description
1 polymer ?
#
loop_
_entity_poly.entity_id
_entity_poly.type
_entity_poly.pdbx_seq_one_letter_code
_entity_poly.pdbx_strand_id
1 'polypeptide(L)'
;MALLLAVNLRLTGTGAASGPYHRFHTMTPSPAADSRPGPPLPDRLLALLIRPTPPPLPWGVLTALSFIAAETVIVHVLKRVAPDNAFGAIFLLGVLVVSAGWGFGLAVATSLASTMAYVWFHVNQGSGSLVPAVVVFLTLALLTNVLVGQARLRAAEAIRISLELRASRARIVTAADQARRGFERDLHDGAQQRIVSLGLEMRALEASVPEESTEIRKQLAEIIDGLGHLHTDLQELSRGIHPAILSRGGLGPAIKTLARRSAVPVSLDLDVDRRLPESAEVAAYYVVAEALTNAAKHAKADEITVWARVTDTELTLRIADDGIGGAGPVGGSGLIGLKDRVEAQSGRLGIASKDGAGTTISVTIPLPTGG
;
A
#
# COMPACT_ATOMS: atom_id res chain seq x y z
N MET A 1 -38.06 24.16 -19.19
CA MET A 1 -38.78 24.32 -17.92
C MET A 1 -39.61 23.07 -17.65
N ALA A 2 -38.91 21.97 -17.37
CA ALA A 2 -39.42 20.66 -16.96
C ALA A 2 -38.18 19.84 -16.53
N LEU A 3 -38.34 18.98 -15.52
CA LEU A 3 -37.32 18.18 -14.82
C LEU A 3 -36.49 18.89 -13.74
N LEU A 4 -37.17 19.27 -12.65
CA LEU A 4 -36.54 19.42 -11.35
C LEU A 4 -37.57 19.14 -10.25
N LEU A 5 -38.10 17.91 -10.22
CA LEU A 5 -38.92 17.43 -9.10
C LEU A 5 -39.04 15.90 -9.13
N ALA A 6 -38.05 15.20 -8.56
CA ALA A 6 -38.21 13.83 -8.13
C ALA A 6 -37.21 13.54 -7.01
N VAL A 7 -37.68 12.81 -6.00
CA VAL A 7 -36.96 12.29 -4.84
C VAL A 7 -36.86 13.25 -3.65
N ASN A 8 -38.03 13.56 -3.08
CA ASN A 8 -38.18 13.72 -1.64
C ASN A 8 -39.50 13.06 -1.19
N LEU A 9 -39.45 12.41 -0.03
CA LEU A 9 -40.52 11.68 0.69
C LEU A 9 -40.95 10.29 0.22
N ARG A 10 -40.50 9.27 0.97
CA ARG A 10 -41.27 8.26 1.72
C ARG A 10 -40.21 7.32 2.32
N LEU A 11 -40.09 7.11 3.63
CA LEU A 11 -41.08 6.47 4.48
C LEU A 11 -40.84 6.84 5.96
N THR A 12 -41.90 7.27 6.63
CA THR A 12 -42.07 7.27 8.08
C THR A 12 -42.97 6.08 8.45
N GLY A 13 -42.64 5.43 9.56
CA GLY A 13 -43.41 4.37 10.22
C GLY A 13 -42.55 3.12 10.39
N THR A 14 -42.47 2.45 11.54
CA THR A 14 -43.19 2.51 12.82
C THR A 14 -42.34 1.69 13.81
N GLY A 15 -42.51 1.94 15.11
CA GLY A 15 -41.61 1.50 16.18
C GLY A 15 -41.46 -0.01 16.41
N ALA A 16 -40.35 -0.35 17.07
CA ALA A 16 -40.18 -1.60 17.81
C ALA A 16 -39.02 -1.48 18.82
N ALA A 17 -39.31 -1.94 20.05
CA ALA A 17 -38.41 -2.60 21.00
C ALA A 17 -37.25 -1.79 21.63
N SER A 18 -37.53 -1.31 22.84
CA SER A 18 -36.56 -0.99 23.89
C SER A 18 -35.90 -2.26 24.46
N GLY A 19 -34.58 -2.38 24.34
CA GLY A 19 -33.73 -3.37 25.02
C GLY A 19 -32.30 -2.82 25.16
N PRO A 20 -31.59 -3.08 26.28
CA PRO A 20 -30.49 -2.24 26.74
C PRO A 20 -29.16 -2.62 26.08
N TYR A 21 -28.58 -1.70 25.31
CA TYR A 21 -27.22 -1.86 24.80
C TYR A 21 -26.19 -1.17 25.69
N HIS A 22 -25.12 -1.92 25.94
CA HIS A 22 -23.91 -1.56 26.67
C HIS A 22 -23.34 -0.20 26.26
N ARG A 23 -23.01 0.58 27.29
CA ARG A 23 -22.29 1.86 27.26
C ARG A 23 -20.86 1.63 26.73
N PHE A 24 -20.63 1.86 25.44
CA PHE A 24 -19.28 2.01 24.88
C PHE A 24 -18.73 3.37 25.30
N HIS A 25 -17.59 3.36 26.00
CA HIS A 25 -16.78 4.55 26.24
C HIS A 25 -16.31 5.11 24.89
N THR A 26 -16.74 6.33 24.56
CA THR A 26 -16.12 7.14 23.53
C THR A 26 -14.74 7.54 24.00
N MET A 27 -13.72 6.83 23.51
CA MET A 27 -12.33 7.25 23.61
C MET A 27 -12.17 8.50 22.76
N THR A 28 -11.95 9.64 23.42
CA THR A 28 -11.60 10.90 22.77
C THR A 28 -10.29 10.70 21.97
N PRO A 29 -10.22 11.09 20.69
CA PRO A 29 -8.97 11.03 19.96
C PRO A 29 -8.00 12.05 20.56
N SER A 30 -6.85 11.55 21.04
CA SER A 30 -5.71 12.34 21.49
C SER A 30 -5.21 13.23 20.32
N PRO A 31 -4.94 14.53 20.54
CA PRO A 31 -4.46 15.43 19.50
C PRO A 31 -2.95 15.21 19.29
N ALA A 32 -2.57 14.08 18.71
CA ALA A 32 -1.23 13.92 18.16
C ALA A 32 -1.18 14.65 16.82
N ALA A 33 -0.50 15.79 16.81
CA ALA A 33 -0.28 16.64 15.64
C ALA A 33 0.34 15.84 14.47
N ASP A 34 -0.47 15.58 13.44
CA ASP A 34 -0.02 15.13 12.12
C ASP A 34 0.78 16.30 11.50
N SER A 35 2.07 16.35 11.80
CA SER A 35 3.04 17.35 11.33
C SER A 35 3.54 16.99 9.93
N ARG A 36 2.61 16.73 9.00
CA ARG A 36 2.98 16.59 7.60
C ARG A 36 3.16 18.00 7.01
N PRO A 37 4.29 18.28 6.35
CA PRO A 37 4.42 19.51 5.59
C PRO A 37 3.25 19.59 4.61
N GLY A 38 2.55 20.72 4.62
CA GLY A 38 1.44 20.95 3.69
C GLY A 38 1.92 20.76 2.24
N PRO A 39 1.00 20.45 1.31
CA PRO A 39 1.38 20.24 -0.08
C PRO A 39 2.16 21.46 -0.62
N PRO A 40 3.13 21.25 -1.52
CA PRO A 40 3.99 22.31 -2.03
C PRO A 40 3.16 23.46 -2.63
N LEU A 41 3.69 24.69 -2.60
CA LEU A 41 3.00 25.91 -3.07
C LEU A 41 2.22 25.78 -4.40
N PRO A 42 2.74 25.14 -5.47
CA PRO A 42 1.97 24.92 -6.70
C PRO A 42 0.70 24.08 -6.49
N ASP A 43 0.75 23.04 -5.66
CA ASP A 43 -0.40 22.18 -5.37
C ASP A 43 -1.49 22.90 -4.58
N ARG A 44 -1.09 23.84 -3.71
CA ARG A 44 -2.04 24.72 -2.99
C ARG A 44 -2.77 25.66 -3.93
N LEU A 45 -2.06 26.24 -4.90
CA LEU A 45 -2.66 27.12 -5.91
C LEU A 45 -3.60 26.33 -6.83
N LEU A 46 -3.20 25.13 -7.25
CA LEU A 46 -4.05 24.24 -8.04
C LEU A 46 -5.28 23.78 -7.26
N ALA A 47 -5.16 23.47 -5.97
CA ALA A 47 -6.28 23.10 -5.12
C ALA A 47 -7.26 24.27 -4.86
N LEU A 48 -6.76 25.50 -4.82
CA LEU A 48 -7.59 26.71 -4.73
C LEU A 48 -8.35 27.00 -6.03
N LEU A 49 -7.73 26.75 -7.18
CA LEU A 49 -8.36 26.91 -8.50
C LEU A 49 -9.39 25.80 -8.78
N ILE A 50 -9.10 24.57 -8.35
CA ILE A 50 -9.96 23.39 -8.56
C ILE A 50 -10.70 23.06 -7.27
N ARG A 51 -11.39 24.05 -6.69
CA ARG A 51 -12.35 23.77 -5.62
C ARG A 51 -13.52 22.95 -6.19
N PRO A 52 -13.94 21.87 -5.51
CA PRO A 52 -14.98 20.97 -6.02
C PRO A 52 -16.37 21.61 -6.04
N THR A 53 -16.60 22.69 -5.28
CA THR A 53 -17.86 23.43 -5.26
C THR A 53 -17.64 24.92 -5.55
N PRO A 54 -18.54 25.56 -6.32
CA PRO A 54 -18.47 26.99 -6.56
C PRO A 54 -18.71 27.75 -5.24
N PRO A 55 -18.00 28.86 -4.99
CA PRO A 55 -18.23 29.71 -3.84
C PRO A 55 -19.63 30.38 -3.89
N PRO A 56 -20.11 30.95 -2.76
CA PRO A 56 -21.45 31.53 -2.70
C PRO A 56 -21.65 32.62 -3.76
N LEU A 57 -22.86 32.70 -4.32
CA LEU A 57 -23.25 33.68 -5.33
C LEU A 57 -22.94 35.15 -4.98
N PRO A 58 -23.21 35.66 -3.75
CA PRO A 58 -22.96 37.07 -3.44
C PRO A 58 -21.47 37.45 -3.55
N TRP A 59 -20.57 36.53 -3.21
CA TRP A 59 -19.13 36.76 -3.39
C TRP A 59 -18.73 36.85 -4.86
N GLY A 60 -19.43 36.10 -5.72
CA GLY A 60 -19.20 36.18 -7.17
C GLY A 60 -19.63 37.50 -7.75
N VAL A 61 -20.82 38.00 -7.36
CA VAL A 61 -21.30 39.31 -7.80
C VAL A 61 -20.35 40.41 -7.33
N LEU A 62 -19.91 40.36 -6.06
CA LEU A 62 -18.95 41.32 -5.52
C LEU A 62 -17.60 41.27 -6.26
N THR A 63 -17.11 40.08 -6.57
CA THR A 63 -15.88 39.88 -7.36
C THR A 63 -16.05 40.46 -8.77
N ALA A 64 -17.16 40.15 -9.45
CA ALA A 64 -17.45 40.66 -10.79
C ALA A 64 -17.49 42.20 -10.81
N LEU A 65 -18.21 42.81 -9.87
CA LEU A 65 -18.29 44.27 -9.76
C LEU A 65 -16.91 44.90 -9.46
N SER A 66 -16.13 44.28 -8.58
CA SER A 66 -14.78 44.75 -8.25
C SER A 66 -13.86 44.71 -9.46
N PHE A 67 -13.90 43.63 -10.25
CA PHE A 67 -13.10 43.53 -11.48
C PHE A 67 -13.54 44.56 -12.51
N ILE A 68 -14.84 44.67 -12.80
CA ILE A 68 -15.35 45.63 -13.78
C ILE A 68 -14.95 47.07 -13.38
N ALA A 69 -15.09 47.43 -12.10
CA ALA A 69 -14.69 48.75 -11.61
C ALA A 69 -13.18 48.98 -11.73
N ALA A 70 -12.36 48.01 -11.31
CA ALA A 70 -10.90 48.12 -11.38
C ALA A 70 -10.40 48.20 -12.82
N GLU A 71 -10.87 47.32 -13.70
CA GLU A 71 -10.53 47.29 -15.12
C GLU A 71 -10.94 48.60 -15.81
N THR A 72 -12.11 49.14 -15.48
CA THR A 72 -12.58 50.44 -15.96
C THR A 72 -11.63 51.58 -15.56
N VAL A 73 -11.21 51.63 -14.29
CA VAL A 73 -10.25 52.64 -13.80
C VAL A 73 -8.90 52.50 -14.51
N ILE A 74 -8.41 51.26 -14.67
CA ILE A 74 -7.15 50.97 -15.35
C ILE A 74 -7.20 51.45 -16.80
N VAL A 75 -8.24 51.08 -17.54
CA VAL A 75 -8.41 51.48 -18.95
C VAL A 75 -8.52 53.00 -19.08
N HIS A 76 -9.23 53.66 -18.16
CA HIS A 76 -9.34 55.12 -18.14
C HIS A 76 -7.98 55.81 -17.93
N VAL A 77 -7.16 55.30 -17.02
CA VAL A 77 -5.79 55.82 -16.79
C VAL A 77 -4.90 55.55 -18.01
N LEU A 78 -4.94 54.33 -18.56
CA LEU A 78 -4.12 53.96 -19.72
C LEU A 78 -4.44 54.79 -20.96
N LYS A 79 -5.72 55.10 -21.20
CA LYS A 79 -6.12 55.98 -22.31
C LYS A 79 -5.58 57.39 -22.21
N ARG A 80 -5.27 57.90 -21.00
CA ARG A 80 -4.61 59.21 -20.85
C ARG A 80 -3.17 59.19 -21.33
N VAL A 81 -2.53 58.03 -21.32
CA VAL A 81 -1.10 57.86 -21.65
C VAL A 81 -0.93 57.41 -23.11
N ALA A 82 -1.79 56.50 -23.59
CA ALA A 82 -1.72 55.94 -24.94
C ALA A 82 -3.13 55.80 -25.55
N PRO A 83 -3.69 56.91 -26.09
CA PRO A 83 -5.09 56.95 -26.55
C PRO A 83 -5.38 56.04 -27.75
N ASP A 84 -4.38 55.75 -28.58
CA ASP A 84 -4.53 54.98 -29.82
C ASP A 84 -4.47 53.44 -29.61
N ASN A 85 -4.14 52.97 -28.39
CA ASN A 85 -3.99 51.55 -28.10
C ASN A 85 -5.32 50.89 -27.66
N ALA A 86 -5.59 49.70 -28.19
CA ALA A 86 -6.74 48.89 -27.81
C ALA A 86 -6.46 48.06 -26.55
N PHE A 87 -6.91 48.53 -25.38
CA PHE A 87 -6.74 47.85 -24.09
C PHE A 87 -7.89 46.89 -23.72
N GLY A 88 -8.69 46.47 -24.71
CA GLY A 88 -9.91 45.69 -24.50
C GLY A 88 -9.72 44.34 -23.81
N ALA A 89 -8.56 43.71 -23.99
CA ALA A 89 -8.23 42.43 -23.37
C ALA A 89 -8.20 42.49 -21.83
N ILE A 90 -8.05 43.67 -21.23
CA ILE A 90 -8.08 43.84 -19.77
C ILE A 90 -9.43 43.41 -19.20
N PHE A 91 -10.53 43.71 -19.89
CA PHE A 91 -11.88 43.31 -19.47
C PHE A 91 -12.14 41.79 -19.54
N LEU A 92 -11.25 41.02 -20.17
CA LEU A 92 -11.35 39.55 -20.16
C LEU A 92 -10.91 38.96 -18.83
N LEU A 93 -10.09 39.66 -18.02
CA LEU A 93 -9.56 39.11 -16.78
C LEU A 93 -10.68 38.81 -15.78
N GLY A 94 -11.57 39.78 -15.53
CA GLY A 94 -12.74 39.61 -14.67
C GLY A 94 -13.68 38.54 -15.19
N VAL A 95 -13.90 38.49 -16.51
CA VAL A 95 -14.73 37.46 -17.15
C VAL A 95 -14.14 36.07 -16.94
N LEU A 96 -12.84 35.88 -17.13
CA LEU A 96 -12.16 34.59 -16.94
C LEU A 96 -12.19 34.15 -15.48
N VAL A 97 -11.89 35.06 -14.54
CA VAL A 97 -11.89 34.76 -13.10
C VAL A 97 -13.30 34.36 -12.63
N VAL A 98 -14.32 35.12 -13.02
CA VAL A 98 -15.70 34.83 -12.63
C VAL A 98 -16.21 33.56 -13.29
N SER A 99 -15.86 33.31 -14.56
CA SER A 99 -16.25 32.09 -15.29
C SER A 99 -15.55 30.84 -14.77
N ALA A 100 -14.32 30.97 -14.27
CA ALA A 100 -13.62 29.87 -13.62
C ALA A 100 -14.18 29.62 -12.21
N GLY A 101 -14.52 30.67 -11.47
CA GLY A 101 -14.96 30.54 -10.08
C GLY A 101 -16.42 30.08 -9.94
N TRP A 102 -17.32 30.67 -10.69
CA TRP A 102 -18.78 30.57 -10.50
C TRP A 102 -19.50 29.94 -11.70
N GLY A 103 -20.79 29.69 -11.53
CA GLY A 103 -21.60 29.02 -12.54
C GLY A 103 -21.92 29.86 -13.78
N PHE A 104 -22.42 29.16 -14.80
CA PHE A 104 -22.77 29.68 -16.12
C PHE A 104 -23.51 31.02 -16.12
N GLY A 105 -24.53 31.19 -15.27
CA GLY A 105 -25.33 32.41 -15.25
C GLY A 105 -24.51 33.66 -14.90
N LEU A 106 -23.60 33.56 -13.94
CA LEU A 106 -22.75 34.68 -13.54
C LEU A 106 -21.65 34.95 -14.57
N ALA A 107 -21.11 33.91 -15.22
CA ALA A 107 -20.17 34.03 -16.33
C ALA A 107 -20.78 34.84 -17.49
N VAL A 108 -22.00 34.50 -17.90
CA VAL A 108 -22.73 35.22 -18.98
C VAL A 108 -23.04 36.66 -18.56
N ALA A 109 -23.56 36.87 -17.34
CA ALA A 109 -23.87 38.21 -16.84
C ALA A 109 -22.63 39.12 -16.79
N THR A 110 -21.51 38.59 -16.29
CA THR A 110 -20.24 39.33 -16.22
C THR A 110 -19.67 39.61 -17.61
N SER A 111 -19.78 38.67 -18.54
CA SER A 111 -19.37 38.85 -19.94
C SER A 111 -20.17 39.97 -20.61
N LEU A 112 -21.49 40.00 -20.43
CA LEU A 112 -22.34 41.05 -21.00
C LEU A 112 -22.04 42.41 -20.38
N ALA A 113 -21.89 42.49 -19.06
CA ALA A 113 -21.53 43.73 -18.36
C ALA A 113 -20.15 44.26 -18.78
N SER A 114 -19.16 43.37 -18.91
CA SER A 114 -17.81 43.71 -19.34
C SER A 114 -17.77 44.13 -20.81
N THR A 115 -18.60 43.51 -21.66
CA THR A 115 -18.74 43.94 -23.06
C THR A 115 -19.36 45.33 -23.16
N MET A 116 -20.37 45.64 -22.35
CA MET A 116 -20.98 46.96 -22.31
C MET A 116 -19.99 48.03 -21.83
N ALA A 117 -19.18 47.72 -20.81
CA ALA A 117 -18.07 48.58 -20.37
C ALA A 117 -17.02 48.78 -21.48
N TYR A 118 -16.60 47.71 -22.15
CA TYR A 118 -15.66 47.77 -23.28
C TYR A 118 -16.16 48.72 -24.38
N VAL A 119 -17.43 48.58 -24.75
CA VAL A 119 -18.11 49.36 -25.79
C VAL A 119 -18.15 50.83 -25.43
N TRP A 120 -18.51 51.17 -24.19
CA TRP A 120 -18.52 52.55 -23.70
C TRP A 120 -17.19 53.27 -23.92
N PHE A 121 -16.07 52.59 -23.67
CA PHE A 121 -14.74 53.18 -23.86
C PHE A 121 -14.27 53.19 -25.32
N HIS A 122 -14.67 52.23 -26.16
CA HIS A 122 -14.07 52.03 -27.48
C HIS A 122 -14.93 52.46 -28.68
N VAL A 123 -16.28 52.47 -28.57
CA VAL A 123 -17.18 52.72 -29.71
C VAL A 123 -17.35 54.20 -30.07
N ASN A 124 -16.99 55.13 -29.18
CA ASN A 124 -17.00 56.58 -29.47
C ASN A 124 -15.95 57.05 -30.51
N GLN A 125 -15.11 56.15 -31.07
CA GLN A 125 -14.05 56.49 -32.03
C GLN A 125 -14.32 56.07 -33.49
N GLY A 126 -15.49 55.52 -33.81
CA GLY A 126 -15.91 55.24 -35.20
C GLY A 126 -16.42 53.82 -35.45
N SER A 127 -17.74 53.67 -35.54
CA SER A 127 -18.51 52.63 -36.25
C SER A 127 -17.97 51.18 -36.29
N GLY A 128 -17.51 50.64 -35.16
CA GLY A 128 -17.27 49.20 -35.02
C GLY A 128 -18.54 48.46 -34.60
N SER A 129 -18.85 47.32 -35.22
CA SER A 129 -19.94 46.45 -34.78
C SER A 129 -19.66 45.90 -33.37
N LEU A 130 -20.70 45.80 -32.52
CA LEU A 130 -20.61 45.19 -31.18
C LEU A 130 -20.40 43.67 -31.23
N VAL A 131 -20.72 43.08 -32.37
CA VAL A 131 -20.79 41.63 -32.56
C VAL A 131 -19.46 40.92 -32.26
N PRO A 132 -18.29 41.37 -32.76
CA PRO A 132 -17.03 40.68 -32.50
C PRO A 132 -16.65 40.65 -31.01
N ALA A 133 -16.89 41.75 -30.28
CA ALA A 133 -16.59 41.82 -28.85
C ALA A 133 -17.51 40.89 -28.04
N VAL A 134 -18.82 40.93 -28.29
CA VAL A 134 -19.78 40.02 -27.64
C VAL A 134 -19.41 38.56 -27.91
N VAL A 135 -19.07 38.23 -29.16
CA VAL A 135 -18.67 36.86 -29.54
C VAL A 135 -17.40 36.43 -28.80
N VAL A 136 -16.33 37.24 -28.78
CA VAL A 136 -15.09 36.89 -28.09
C VAL A 136 -15.31 36.72 -26.58
N PHE A 137 -15.98 37.67 -25.94
CA PHE A 137 -16.18 37.63 -24.48
C PHE A 137 -17.06 36.44 -24.07
N LEU A 138 -18.17 36.21 -24.77
CA LEU A 138 -19.05 35.08 -24.47
C LEU A 138 -18.36 33.75 -24.79
N THR A 139 -17.67 33.62 -25.91
CA THR A 139 -16.98 32.36 -26.25
C THR A 139 -15.91 32.01 -25.21
N LEU A 140 -15.08 32.97 -24.78
CA LEU A 140 -14.09 32.74 -23.73
C LEU A 140 -14.75 32.42 -22.38
N ALA A 141 -15.80 33.15 -21.99
CA ALA A 141 -16.53 32.90 -20.74
C ALA A 141 -17.10 31.47 -20.69
N LEU A 142 -17.77 31.07 -21.77
CA LEU A 142 -18.39 29.76 -21.89
C LEU A 142 -17.34 28.64 -21.94
N LEU A 143 -16.30 28.80 -22.76
CA LEU A 143 -15.23 27.83 -22.87
C LEU A 143 -14.54 27.63 -21.51
N THR A 144 -14.22 28.71 -20.81
CA THR A 144 -13.59 28.66 -19.49
C THR A 144 -14.49 27.96 -18.47
N ASN A 145 -15.77 28.31 -18.42
CA ASN A 145 -16.73 27.69 -17.51
C ASN A 145 -16.90 26.18 -17.80
N VAL A 146 -16.93 25.77 -19.07
CA VAL A 146 -17.01 24.35 -19.45
C VAL A 146 -15.73 23.60 -19.07
N LEU A 147 -14.55 24.13 -19.42
CA LEU A 147 -13.27 23.48 -19.14
C LEU A 147 -13.01 23.31 -17.64
N VAL A 148 -13.27 24.37 -16.85
CA VAL A 148 -13.11 24.31 -15.39
C VAL A 148 -14.17 23.39 -14.77
N GLY A 149 -15.40 23.38 -15.30
CA GLY A 149 -16.45 22.44 -14.90
C GLY A 149 -16.04 20.99 -15.11
N GLN A 150 -15.49 20.65 -16.29
CA GLN A 150 -14.98 19.32 -16.57
C GLN A 150 -13.80 18.93 -15.68
N ALA A 151 -12.86 19.86 -15.43
CA ALA A 151 -11.73 19.63 -14.54
C ALA A 151 -12.18 19.32 -13.11
N ARG A 152 -13.18 20.06 -12.59
CA ARG A 152 -13.77 19.82 -11.25
C ARG A 152 -14.44 18.46 -11.15
N LEU A 153 -15.20 18.06 -12.18
CA LEU A 153 -15.86 16.74 -12.21
C LEU A 153 -14.83 15.60 -12.19
N ARG A 154 -13.79 15.67 -13.03
CA ARG A 154 -12.71 14.67 -13.06
C ARG A 154 -11.95 14.61 -11.73
N ALA A 155 -11.67 15.76 -11.11
CA ALA A 155 -11.01 15.82 -9.82
C ALA A 155 -11.87 15.17 -8.72
N ALA A 156 -13.18 15.44 -8.70
CA ALA A 156 -14.10 14.83 -7.75
C ALA A 156 -14.20 13.31 -7.92
N GLU A 157 -14.25 12.82 -9.16
CA GLU A 157 -14.26 11.39 -9.47
C GLU A 157 -12.94 10.71 -9.07
N ALA A 158 -11.80 11.32 -9.36
CA ALA A 158 -10.49 10.81 -8.95
C ALA A 158 -10.35 10.70 -7.42
N ILE A 159 -10.82 11.72 -6.68
CA ILE A 159 -10.85 11.68 -5.21
C ILE A 159 -11.75 10.55 -4.72
N ARG A 160 -12.94 10.39 -5.32
CA ARG A 160 -13.88 9.33 -4.96
C ARG A 160 -13.28 7.95 -5.17
N ILE A 161 -12.72 7.68 -6.36
CA ILE A 161 -12.06 6.40 -6.68
C ILE A 161 -10.90 6.14 -5.71
N SER A 162 -10.11 7.16 -5.38
CA SER A 162 -9.01 7.05 -4.43
C SER A 162 -9.49 6.65 -3.02
N LEU A 163 -10.59 7.25 -2.55
CA LEU A 163 -11.20 6.91 -1.26
C LEU A 163 -11.79 5.50 -1.26
N GLU A 164 -12.51 5.11 -2.32
CA GLU A 164 -13.06 3.76 -2.48
C GLU A 164 -11.96 2.70 -2.52
N LEU A 165 -10.85 2.96 -3.23
CA LEU A 165 -9.70 2.07 -3.28
C LEU A 165 -9.02 1.94 -1.92
N ARG A 166 -8.83 3.06 -1.19
CA ARG A 166 -8.28 3.05 0.18
C ARG A 166 -9.18 2.25 1.13
N ALA A 167 -10.49 2.46 1.08
CA ALA A 167 -11.46 1.73 1.90
C ALA A 167 -11.49 0.23 1.55
N SER A 168 -11.40 -0.12 0.26
CA SER A 168 -11.30 -1.50 -0.20
C SER A 168 -10.04 -2.18 0.32
N ARG A 169 -8.87 -1.53 0.19
CA ARG A 169 -7.59 -2.03 0.71
C ARG A 169 -7.63 -2.22 2.22
N ALA A 170 -8.19 -1.27 2.97
CA ALA A 170 -8.35 -1.40 4.41
C ALA A 170 -9.21 -2.62 4.78
N ARG A 171 -10.32 -2.85 4.09
CA ARG A 171 -11.16 -4.04 4.31
C ARG A 171 -10.44 -5.36 4.02
N ILE A 172 -9.67 -5.42 2.93
CA ILE A 172 -8.88 -6.60 2.57
C ILE A 172 -7.83 -6.89 3.64
N VAL A 173 -7.09 -5.87 4.11
CA VAL A 173 -6.08 -6.02 5.16
C VAL A 173 -6.72 -6.53 6.45
N THR A 174 -7.84 -5.92 6.88
CA THR A 174 -8.55 -6.37 8.10
C THR A 174 -9.07 -7.80 7.95
N ALA A 175 -9.62 -8.16 6.80
CA ALA A 175 -10.10 -9.52 6.53
C ALA A 175 -8.95 -10.54 6.53
N ALA A 176 -7.82 -10.21 5.92
CA ALA A 176 -6.63 -11.05 5.91
C ALA A 176 -6.05 -11.24 7.31
N ASP A 177 -6.00 -10.18 8.12
CA ASP A 177 -5.54 -10.21 9.51
C ASP A 177 -6.49 -11.02 10.43
N GLN A 178 -7.80 -10.92 10.21
CA GLN A 178 -8.79 -11.77 10.88
C GLN A 178 -8.66 -13.24 10.48
N ALA A 179 -8.53 -13.54 9.18
CA ALA A 179 -8.34 -14.89 8.69
C ALA A 179 -7.04 -15.50 9.23
N ARG A 180 -5.94 -14.73 9.21
CA ARG A 180 -4.65 -15.13 9.79
C ARG A 180 -4.79 -15.48 11.28
N ARG A 181 -5.40 -14.62 12.10
CA ARG A 181 -5.64 -14.93 13.52
C ARG A 181 -6.54 -16.15 13.73
N GLY A 182 -7.50 -16.37 12.84
CA GLY A 182 -8.34 -17.57 12.82
C GLY A 182 -7.50 -18.83 12.58
N PHE A 183 -6.69 -18.84 11.52
CA PHE A 183 -5.77 -19.93 11.22
C PHE A 183 -4.75 -20.16 12.34
N GLU A 184 -4.15 -19.11 12.89
CA GLU A 184 -3.21 -19.22 14.02
C GLU A 184 -3.87 -19.90 15.22
N ARG A 185 -5.13 -19.55 15.53
CA ARG A 185 -5.90 -20.16 16.63
C ARG A 185 -6.29 -21.60 16.34
N ASP A 186 -6.78 -21.90 15.14
CA ASP A 186 -7.18 -23.27 14.76
C ASP A 186 -5.97 -24.22 14.71
N LEU A 187 -4.81 -23.71 14.27
CA LEU A 187 -3.54 -24.45 14.30
C LEU A 187 -3.04 -24.64 15.74
N HIS A 188 -3.05 -23.58 16.56
CA HIS A 188 -2.56 -23.62 17.93
C HIS A 188 -3.46 -24.50 18.82
N ASP A 189 -4.75 -24.23 18.87
CA ASP A 189 -5.64 -24.89 19.81
C ASP A 189 -6.12 -26.24 19.26
N GLY A 190 -6.39 -26.35 17.96
CA GLY A 190 -6.97 -27.56 17.37
C GLY A 190 -5.95 -28.64 17.01
N ALA A 191 -4.88 -28.27 16.33
CA ALA A 191 -3.91 -29.24 15.81
C ALA A 191 -2.84 -29.60 16.86
N GLN A 192 -2.32 -28.65 17.66
CA GLN A 192 -1.33 -28.99 18.69
C GLN A 192 -1.93 -29.85 19.81
N GLN A 193 -3.15 -29.56 20.27
CA GLN A 193 -3.81 -30.39 21.29
C GLN A 193 -3.99 -31.83 20.82
N ARG A 194 -4.37 -32.05 19.55
CA ARG A 194 -4.48 -33.41 18.99
C ARG A 194 -3.14 -34.13 18.96
N ILE A 195 -2.06 -33.47 18.56
CA ILE A 195 -0.73 -34.08 18.52
C ILE A 195 -0.26 -34.44 19.94
N VAL A 196 -0.48 -33.56 20.92
CA VAL A 196 -0.13 -33.83 22.33
C VAL A 196 -0.94 -35.00 22.87
N SER A 197 -2.26 -35.04 22.62
CA SER A 197 -3.11 -36.16 23.05
C SER A 197 -2.69 -37.48 22.40
N LEU A 198 -2.41 -37.49 21.09
CA LEU A 198 -1.94 -38.68 20.39
C LEU A 198 -0.58 -39.15 20.95
N GLY A 199 0.32 -38.22 21.27
CA GLY A 199 1.61 -38.53 21.89
C GLY A 199 1.46 -39.15 23.29
N LEU A 200 0.50 -38.70 24.09
CA LEU A 200 0.17 -39.28 25.39
C LEU A 200 -0.43 -40.69 25.25
N GLU A 201 -1.36 -40.89 24.31
CA GLU A 201 -1.93 -42.21 24.00
C GLU A 201 -0.85 -43.21 23.55
N MET A 202 0.08 -42.78 22.70
CA MET A 202 1.17 -43.64 22.23
C MET A 202 2.17 -43.98 23.35
N ARG A 203 2.47 -43.04 24.26
CA ARG A 203 3.29 -43.33 25.47
C ARG A 203 2.60 -44.30 26.43
N ALA A 204 1.28 -44.20 26.58
CA ALA A 204 0.51 -45.13 27.38
C ALA A 204 0.50 -46.54 26.76
N LEU A 205 0.41 -46.63 25.43
CA LEU A 205 0.55 -47.89 24.70
C LEU A 205 1.96 -48.47 24.89
N GLU A 206 3.01 -47.64 24.81
CA GLU A 206 4.41 -48.05 25.03
C GLU A 206 4.61 -48.71 26.39
N ALA A 207 4.05 -48.10 27.45
CA ALA A 207 4.13 -48.62 28.80
C ALA A 207 3.37 -49.96 28.99
N SER A 208 2.44 -50.29 28.10
CA SER A 208 1.68 -51.55 28.13
C SER A 208 2.31 -52.69 27.32
N VAL A 209 3.34 -52.40 26.53
CA VAL A 209 4.07 -53.41 25.75
C VAL A 209 5.06 -54.16 26.65
N PRO A 210 5.09 -55.51 26.64
CA PRO A 210 6.05 -56.29 27.42
C PRO A 210 7.51 -55.93 27.08
N GLU A 211 8.38 -55.88 28.09
CA GLU A 211 9.82 -55.55 27.96
C GLU A 211 10.54 -56.41 26.90
N GLU A 212 10.10 -57.65 26.70
CA GLU A 212 10.67 -58.61 25.74
C GLU A 212 10.42 -58.21 24.27
N SER A 213 9.41 -57.38 24.00
CA SER A 213 9.02 -56.94 22.65
C SER A 213 9.80 -55.71 22.18
N THR A 214 11.13 -55.84 22.18
CA THR A 214 12.09 -54.76 21.90
C THR A 214 11.88 -54.07 20.56
N GLU A 215 11.53 -54.82 19.50
CA GLU A 215 11.27 -54.25 18.17
C GLU A 215 10.03 -53.35 18.15
N ILE A 216 8.95 -53.75 18.81
CA ILE A 216 7.70 -52.97 18.89
C ILE A 216 7.93 -51.69 19.71
N ARG A 217 8.67 -51.79 20.83
CA ARG A 217 9.04 -50.62 21.64
C ARG A 217 9.88 -49.62 20.84
N LYS A 218 10.84 -50.09 20.04
CA LYS A 218 11.66 -49.23 19.19
C LYS A 218 10.81 -48.47 18.15
N GLN A 219 9.92 -49.17 17.45
CA GLN A 219 9.01 -48.55 16.49
C GLN A 219 8.08 -47.52 17.14
N LEU A 220 7.59 -47.80 18.35
CA LEU A 220 6.72 -46.87 19.07
C LEU A 220 7.48 -45.63 19.56
N ALA A 221 8.72 -45.80 20.02
CA ALA A 221 9.61 -44.69 20.37
C ALA A 221 9.91 -43.78 19.16
N GLU A 222 10.15 -44.35 17.97
CA GLU A 222 10.32 -43.59 16.73
C GLU A 222 9.06 -42.78 16.36
N ILE A 223 7.86 -43.34 16.56
CA ILE A 223 6.59 -42.63 16.31
C ILE A 223 6.39 -41.50 17.33
N ILE A 224 6.70 -41.73 18.61
CA ILE A 224 6.61 -40.72 19.67
C ILE A 224 7.57 -39.55 19.39
N ASP A 225 8.79 -39.85 18.95
CA ASP A 225 9.78 -38.83 18.57
C ASP A 225 9.31 -38.05 17.34
N GLY A 226 8.77 -38.74 16.33
CA GLY A 226 8.15 -38.12 15.16
C GLY A 226 7.00 -37.17 15.50
N LEU A 227 6.14 -37.53 16.46
CA LEU A 227 5.06 -36.65 16.97
C LEU A 227 5.63 -35.41 17.69
N GLY A 228 6.75 -35.54 18.40
CA GLY A 228 7.46 -34.43 19.03
C GLY A 228 8.03 -33.44 18.01
N HIS A 229 8.61 -33.94 16.92
CA HIS A 229 9.06 -33.10 15.80
C HIS A 229 7.89 -32.40 15.10
N LEU A 230 6.81 -33.12 14.78
CA LEU A 230 5.60 -32.54 14.21
C LEU A 230 4.97 -31.45 15.08
N HIS A 231 4.96 -31.62 16.41
CA HIS A 231 4.51 -30.59 17.34
C HIS A 231 5.37 -29.32 17.24
N THR A 232 6.70 -29.49 17.18
CA THR A 232 7.66 -28.39 17.07
C THR A 232 7.49 -27.63 15.76
N ASP A 233 7.41 -28.34 14.63
CA ASP A 233 7.20 -27.76 13.30
C ASP A 233 5.88 -26.96 13.23
N LEU A 234 4.80 -27.54 13.78
CA LEU A 234 3.50 -26.86 13.84
C LEU A 234 3.55 -25.62 14.75
N GLN A 235 4.35 -25.64 15.80
CA GLN A 235 4.55 -24.49 16.70
C GLN A 235 5.34 -23.36 16.01
N GLU A 236 6.33 -23.70 15.18
CA GLU A 236 7.08 -22.74 14.36
C GLU A 236 6.20 -22.12 13.26
N LEU A 237 5.34 -22.92 12.63
CA LEU A 237 4.38 -22.45 11.62
C LEU A 237 3.26 -21.58 12.22
N SER A 238 2.72 -21.95 13.38
CA SER A 238 1.62 -21.25 14.07
C SER A 238 2.01 -19.86 14.56
N ARG A 239 3.29 -19.61 14.87
CA ARG A 239 3.74 -18.28 15.33
C ARG A 239 3.88 -17.27 14.20
N GLY A 240 3.75 -17.68 12.95
CA GLY A 240 3.65 -16.80 11.78
C GLY A 240 4.88 -15.96 11.44
N ILE A 241 5.72 -15.55 12.41
CA ILE A 241 6.84 -14.62 12.25
C ILE A 241 7.87 -14.86 13.36
N HIS A 242 9.12 -14.94 12.92
CA HIS A 242 10.38 -14.82 13.67
C HIS A 242 10.72 -15.97 14.66
N PRO A 243 11.62 -16.89 14.27
CA PRO A 243 12.28 -17.79 15.21
C PRO A 243 12.85 -16.98 16.38
N ALA A 244 12.41 -17.25 17.62
CA ALA A 244 12.81 -16.48 18.81
C ALA A 244 14.33 -16.37 19.01
N ILE A 245 15.09 -17.26 18.38
CA ILE A 245 16.55 -17.25 18.34
C ILE A 245 17.14 -16.06 17.57
N LEU A 246 16.46 -15.57 16.51
CA LEU A 246 16.87 -14.37 15.79
C LEU A 246 16.70 -13.12 16.67
N SER A 247 15.68 -13.03 17.53
CA SER A 247 15.49 -11.87 18.41
C SER A 247 16.56 -11.75 19.49
N ARG A 248 17.12 -12.87 19.94
CA ARG A 248 18.07 -12.90 21.06
C ARG A 248 19.53 -12.97 20.61
N GLY A 249 19.82 -13.64 19.50
CA GLY A 249 21.20 -13.90 19.04
C GLY A 249 21.53 -13.43 17.63
N GLY A 250 20.54 -13.08 16.80
CA GLY A 250 20.74 -12.74 15.40
C GLY A 250 21.04 -13.93 14.50
N LEU A 251 21.35 -13.63 13.23
CA LEU A 251 21.39 -14.62 12.15
C LEU A 251 22.45 -15.72 12.38
N GLY A 252 23.66 -15.35 12.81
CA GLY A 252 24.76 -16.30 13.02
C GLY A 252 24.41 -17.42 14.02
N PRO A 253 24.04 -17.10 15.27
CA PRO A 253 23.61 -18.10 16.26
C PRO A 253 22.39 -18.93 15.83
N ALA A 254 21.48 -18.34 15.06
CA ALA A 254 20.33 -19.06 14.51
C ALA A 254 20.76 -20.12 13.50
N ILE A 255 21.64 -19.78 12.54
CA ILE A 255 22.20 -20.73 11.57
C ILE A 255 23.00 -21.83 12.28
N LYS A 256 23.81 -21.50 13.29
CA LYS A 256 24.54 -22.50 14.10
C LYS A 256 23.60 -23.50 14.78
N THR A 257 22.40 -23.07 15.15
CA THR A 257 21.40 -23.97 15.77
C THR A 257 20.72 -24.86 14.74
N LEU A 258 20.40 -24.33 13.55
CA LEU A 258 19.90 -25.13 12.44
C LEU A 258 20.92 -26.21 12.03
N ALA A 259 22.19 -25.83 11.88
CA ALA A 259 23.27 -26.75 11.53
C ALA A 259 23.40 -27.92 12.52
N ARG A 260 23.31 -27.64 13.83
CA ARG A 260 23.35 -28.66 14.88
C ARG A 260 22.17 -29.64 14.86
N ARG A 261 21.04 -29.25 14.28
CA ARG A 261 19.82 -30.07 14.19
C ARG A 261 19.71 -30.80 12.86
N SER A 262 20.57 -30.49 11.89
CA SER A 262 20.58 -31.13 10.58
C SER A 262 20.93 -32.61 10.70
N ALA A 263 20.22 -33.44 9.94
CA ALA A 263 20.53 -34.87 9.83
C ALA A 263 21.79 -35.13 8.99
N VAL A 264 22.16 -34.20 8.11
CA VAL A 264 23.39 -34.23 7.30
C VAL A 264 24.43 -33.30 7.96
N PRO A 265 25.71 -33.70 8.08
CA PRO A 265 26.78 -32.85 8.57
C PRO A 265 26.81 -31.48 7.87
N VAL A 266 26.95 -30.40 8.64
CA VAL A 266 26.96 -29.02 8.11
C VAL A 266 28.25 -28.31 8.49
N SER A 267 29.01 -27.88 7.49
CA SER A 267 30.15 -26.98 7.64
C SER A 267 29.70 -25.52 7.51
N LEU A 268 30.14 -24.69 8.46
CA LEU A 268 29.72 -23.30 8.59
C LEU A 268 30.89 -22.35 8.40
N ASP A 269 30.76 -21.45 7.43
CA ASP A 269 31.63 -20.29 7.24
C ASP A 269 30.80 -19.01 7.26
N LEU A 270 30.65 -18.42 8.44
CA LEU A 270 29.74 -17.31 8.69
C LEU A 270 30.51 -16.06 9.16
N ASP A 271 30.35 -14.96 8.44
CA ASP A 271 30.82 -13.61 8.83
C ASP A 271 29.60 -12.67 8.84
N VAL A 272 28.89 -12.72 9.97
CA VAL A 272 27.58 -12.06 10.19
C VAL A 272 27.55 -11.47 11.60
N ASP A 273 28.62 -10.78 11.99
CA ASP A 273 28.86 -10.35 13.38
C ASP A 273 28.06 -9.11 13.80
N ARG A 274 27.24 -8.55 12.91
CA ARG A 274 26.38 -7.39 13.17
C ARG A 274 24.90 -7.75 13.10
N ARG A 275 24.07 -6.93 13.76
CA ARG A 275 22.62 -6.99 13.62
C ARG A 275 22.20 -6.50 12.24
N LEU A 276 21.33 -7.28 11.60
CA LEU A 276 20.74 -6.94 10.31
C LEU A 276 19.29 -6.49 10.51
N PRO A 277 18.69 -5.80 9.52
CA PRO A 277 17.25 -5.58 9.52
C PRO A 277 16.49 -6.90 9.70
N GLU A 278 15.47 -6.88 10.54
CA GLU A 278 14.72 -8.07 10.92
C GLU A 278 14.20 -8.87 9.71
N SER A 279 13.73 -8.16 8.68
CA SER A 279 13.22 -8.79 7.46
C SER A 279 14.31 -9.56 6.69
N ALA A 280 15.55 -9.07 6.67
CA ALA A 280 16.69 -9.73 6.05
C ALA A 280 17.15 -10.95 6.85
N GLU A 281 17.19 -10.86 8.18
CA GLU A 281 17.52 -12.00 9.05
C GLU A 281 16.51 -13.14 8.89
N VAL A 282 15.21 -12.81 8.86
CA VAL A 282 14.14 -13.80 8.71
C VAL A 282 14.19 -14.47 7.34
N ALA A 283 14.37 -13.70 6.27
CA ALA A 283 14.48 -14.25 4.92
C ALA A 283 15.67 -15.21 4.81
N ALA A 284 16.85 -14.81 5.30
CA ALA A 284 18.05 -15.64 5.29
C ALA A 284 17.89 -16.92 6.13
N TYR A 285 17.26 -16.83 7.30
CA TYR A 285 16.98 -18.00 8.14
C TYR A 285 16.14 -19.04 7.40
N TYR A 286 15.03 -18.63 6.79
CA TYR A 286 14.15 -19.57 6.10
C TYR A 286 14.80 -20.19 4.87
N VAL A 287 15.62 -19.43 4.14
CA VAL A 287 16.42 -19.97 3.04
C VAL A 287 17.34 -21.10 3.53
N VAL A 288 18.05 -20.88 4.64
CA VAL A 288 18.96 -21.91 5.19
C VAL A 288 18.17 -23.12 5.70
N ALA A 289 17.09 -22.91 6.47
CA ALA A 289 16.29 -24.00 7.03
C ALA A 289 15.68 -24.90 5.95
N GLU A 290 15.12 -24.29 4.90
CA GLU A 290 14.52 -25.00 3.77
C GLU A 290 15.59 -25.72 2.93
N ALA A 291 16.75 -25.09 2.73
CA ALA A 291 17.86 -25.72 2.02
C ALA A 291 18.37 -26.98 2.77
N LEU A 292 18.55 -26.90 4.09
CA LEU A 292 18.96 -28.04 4.92
C LEU A 292 17.92 -29.17 4.89
N THR A 293 16.63 -28.81 4.95
CA THR A 293 15.54 -29.78 4.91
C THR A 293 15.47 -30.49 3.56
N ASN A 294 15.64 -29.74 2.46
CA ASN A 294 15.65 -30.30 1.12
C ASN A 294 16.86 -31.21 0.89
N ALA A 295 18.03 -30.84 1.38
CA ALA A 295 19.21 -31.70 1.32
C ALA A 295 18.99 -33.01 2.09
N ALA A 296 18.46 -32.93 3.32
CA ALA A 296 18.18 -34.11 4.14
C ALA A 296 17.13 -35.05 3.51
N LYS A 297 16.11 -34.52 2.84
CA LYS A 297 15.04 -35.32 2.23
C LYS A 297 15.37 -35.85 0.84
N HIS A 298 16.15 -35.12 0.06
CA HIS A 298 16.24 -35.33 -1.39
C HIS A 298 17.65 -35.49 -1.93
N ALA A 299 18.68 -34.90 -1.31
CA ALA A 299 19.99 -34.82 -1.92
C ALA A 299 20.84 -36.10 -1.78
N LYS A 300 20.61 -36.93 -0.76
CA LYS A 300 21.55 -38.01 -0.38
C LYS A 300 23.00 -37.49 -0.28
N ALA A 301 23.15 -36.31 0.30
CA ALA A 301 24.42 -35.61 0.48
C ALA A 301 25.18 -36.17 1.69
N ASP A 302 26.49 -36.18 1.62
CA ASP A 302 27.39 -36.52 2.74
C ASP A 302 27.72 -35.26 3.57
N GLU A 303 27.73 -34.08 2.94
CA GLU A 303 28.00 -32.82 3.62
C GLU A 303 27.23 -31.63 3.00
N ILE A 304 26.89 -30.66 3.85
CA ILE A 304 26.33 -29.37 3.43
C ILE A 304 27.27 -28.25 3.88
N THR A 305 27.62 -27.33 2.98
CA THR A 305 28.35 -26.12 3.29
C THR A 305 27.42 -24.91 3.30
N VAL A 306 27.42 -24.15 4.40
CA VAL A 306 26.72 -22.86 4.50
C VAL A 306 27.73 -21.74 4.66
N TRP A 307 27.71 -20.83 3.71
CA TRP A 307 28.54 -19.63 3.69
C TRP A 307 27.67 -18.38 3.77
N ALA A 308 28.04 -17.43 4.63
CA ALA A 308 27.37 -16.14 4.73
C ALA A 308 28.38 -15.01 4.95
N ARG A 309 28.20 -13.89 4.23
CA ARG A 309 28.95 -12.64 4.40
C ARG A 309 28.02 -11.44 4.39
N VAL A 310 28.39 -10.42 5.15
CA VAL A 310 27.69 -9.14 5.19
C VAL A 310 28.62 -8.03 4.77
N THR A 311 28.17 -7.21 3.83
CA THR A 311 28.76 -5.90 3.53
C THR A 311 27.82 -4.81 4.05
N ASP A 312 28.20 -3.54 3.94
CA ASP A 312 27.34 -2.42 4.33
C ASP A 312 26.02 -2.37 3.56
N THR A 313 26.01 -2.84 2.32
CA THR A 313 24.87 -2.70 1.40
C THR A 313 24.14 -4.01 1.12
N GLU A 314 24.69 -5.17 1.47
CA GLU A 314 24.06 -6.45 1.17
C GLU A 314 24.50 -7.60 2.08
N LEU A 315 23.60 -8.56 2.25
CA LEU A 315 23.84 -9.88 2.82
C LEU A 315 23.92 -10.90 1.68
N THR A 316 25.01 -11.68 1.63
CA THR A 316 25.18 -12.76 0.66
C THR A 316 25.20 -14.10 1.37
N LEU A 317 24.37 -15.04 0.92
CA LEU A 317 24.32 -16.42 1.41
C LEU A 317 24.59 -17.40 0.26
N ARG A 318 25.32 -18.47 0.56
CA ARG A 318 25.48 -19.62 -0.32
C ARG A 318 25.34 -20.90 0.48
N ILE A 319 24.43 -21.77 0.06
CA ILE A 319 24.21 -23.09 0.65
C ILE A 319 24.48 -24.11 -0.45
N ALA A 320 25.39 -25.05 -0.22
CA ALA A 320 25.74 -26.09 -1.19
C ALA A 320 25.75 -27.47 -0.52
N ASP A 321 25.10 -28.44 -1.15
CA ASP A 321 25.22 -29.86 -0.82
C ASP A 321 26.02 -30.58 -1.91
N ASP A 322 26.63 -31.72 -1.55
CA ASP A 322 27.39 -32.60 -2.44
C ASP A 322 26.57 -33.79 -2.97
N GLY A 323 25.25 -33.70 -2.91
CA GLY A 323 24.34 -34.79 -3.23
C GLY A 323 24.12 -35.04 -4.72
N ILE A 324 23.05 -35.76 -5.03
CA ILE A 324 22.72 -36.19 -6.40
C ILE A 324 22.26 -35.06 -7.33
N GLY A 325 21.97 -33.87 -6.81
CA GLY A 325 21.45 -32.75 -7.61
C GLY A 325 20.06 -33.00 -8.21
N GLY A 326 19.74 -32.30 -9.30
CA GLY A 326 18.47 -32.44 -10.03
C GLY A 326 17.31 -31.54 -9.53
N ALA A 327 17.60 -30.54 -8.70
CA ALA A 327 16.60 -29.60 -8.21
C ALA A 327 16.17 -28.61 -9.31
N GLY A 328 15.02 -28.85 -9.92
CA GLY A 328 14.41 -27.96 -10.92
C GLY A 328 13.37 -26.98 -10.32
N PRO A 329 13.20 -25.77 -10.89
CA PRO A 329 12.20 -24.80 -10.44
C PRO A 329 10.74 -25.22 -10.66
N VAL A 330 10.50 -26.33 -11.36
CA VAL A 330 9.17 -26.76 -11.83
C VAL A 330 8.52 -27.81 -10.90
N GLY A 331 9.27 -28.37 -9.94
CA GLY A 331 8.83 -29.56 -9.18
C GLY A 331 8.52 -29.40 -7.70
N GLY A 332 8.87 -28.27 -7.06
CA GLY A 332 8.76 -28.12 -5.60
C GLY A 332 8.17 -26.77 -5.18
N SER A 333 7.04 -26.80 -4.46
CA SER A 333 6.39 -25.60 -3.92
C SER A 333 7.29 -24.81 -2.96
N GLY A 334 8.26 -25.47 -2.30
CA GLY A 334 9.22 -24.84 -1.38
C GLY A 334 10.17 -23.84 -2.04
N LEU A 335 10.74 -24.18 -3.20
CA LEU A 335 11.71 -23.32 -3.91
C LEU A 335 11.05 -22.07 -4.51
N ILE A 336 9.79 -22.18 -4.95
CA ILE A 336 8.98 -21.04 -5.41
C ILE A 336 8.71 -20.10 -4.23
N GLY A 337 8.31 -20.64 -3.08
CA GLY A 337 8.05 -19.84 -1.87
C GLY A 337 9.30 -19.12 -1.33
N LEU A 338 10.49 -19.72 -1.48
CA LEU A 338 11.76 -19.07 -1.13
C LEU A 338 12.06 -17.89 -2.06
N LYS A 339 11.87 -18.06 -3.37
CA LYS A 339 12.10 -17.00 -4.36
C LYS A 339 11.21 -15.79 -4.10
N ASP A 340 9.91 -15.99 -3.91
CA ASP A 340 8.95 -14.92 -3.63
C ASP A 340 9.33 -14.14 -2.36
N ARG A 341 9.80 -14.85 -1.32
CA ARG A 341 10.20 -14.26 -0.04
C ARG A 341 11.47 -13.41 -0.16
N VAL A 342 12.45 -13.85 -0.96
CA VAL A 342 13.68 -13.09 -1.22
C VAL A 342 13.40 -11.87 -2.11
N GLU A 343 12.57 -12.04 -3.15
CA GLU A 343 12.18 -10.94 -4.04
C GLU A 343 11.36 -9.86 -3.33
N ALA A 344 10.55 -10.22 -2.33
CA ALA A 344 9.85 -9.26 -1.47
C ALA A 344 10.80 -8.31 -0.70
N GLN A 345 12.07 -8.68 -0.54
CA GLN A 345 13.13 -7.84 0.04
C GLN A 345 14.03 -7.19 -1.02
N SER A 346 13.60 -7.14 -2.28
CA SER A 346 14.42 -6.75 -3.44
C SER A 346 15.68 -7.60 -3.61
N GLY A 347 15.70 -8.80 -3.03
CA GLY A 347 16.80 -9.75 -3.13
C GLY A 347 16.77 -10.57 -4.41
N ARG A 348 17.87 -11.29 -4.67
CA ARG A 348 17.99 -12.25 -5.77
C ARG A 348 18.29 -13.64 -5.21
N LEU A 349 17.62 -14.65 -5.76
CA LEU A 349 17.86 -16.05 -5.46
C LEU A 349 18.19 -16.79 -6.77
N GLY A 350 19.31 -17.50 -6.77
CA GLY A 350 19.75 -18.37 -7.85
C GLY A 350 19.93 -19.80 -7.36
N ILE A 351 19.52 -20.76 -8.18
CA ILE A 351 19.68 -22.19 -7.90
C ILE A 351 20.49 -22.78 -9.04
N ALA A 352 21.58 -23.44 -8.70
CA ALA A 352 22.38 -24.23 -9.62
C ALA A 352 22.36 -25.67 -9.12
N SER A 353 21.67 -26.54 -9.84
CA SER A 353 21.61 -27.97 -9.54
C SER A 353 21.88 -28.74 -10.81
N LYS A 354 22.96 -29.52 -10.83
CA LYS A 354 23.32 -30.40 -11.94
C LYS A 354 23.29 -31.82 -11.43
N ASP A 355 22.78 -32.74 -12.24
CA ASP A 355 22.71 -34.15 -11.90
C ASP A 355 24.12 -34.67 -11.56
N GLY A 356 24.26 -35.27 -10.37
CA GLY A 356 25.50 -35.82 -9.84
C GLY A 356 26.52 -34.80 -9.30
N ALA A 357 26.18 -33.50 -9.21
CA ALA A 357 27.09 -32.46 -8.72
C ALA A 357 26.49 -31.62 -7.58
N GLY A 358 25.45 -32.12 -6.91
CA GLY A 358 24.77 -31.46 -5.81
C GLY A 358 23.90 -30.28 -6.21
N THR A 359 23.38 -29.58 -5.19
CA THR A 359 22.62 -28.35 -5.36
C THR A 359 23.30 -27.18 -4.65
N THR A 360 23.41 -26.04 -5.35
CA THR A 360 23.87 -24.79 -4.78
C THR A 360 22.76 -23.74 -4.87
N ILE A 361 22.38 -23.18 -3.72
CA ILE A 361 21.47 -22.04 -3.59
C ILE A 361 22.31 -20.81 -3.25
N SER A 362 22.19 -19.77 -4.06
CA SER A 362 22.87 -18.48 -3.86
C SER A 362 21.83 -17.38 -3.67
N VAL A 363 21.98 -16.59 -2.62
CA VAL A 363 21.05 -15.52 -2.26
C VAL A 363 21.79 -14.23 -1.98
N THR A 364 21.27 -13.13 -2.50
CA THR A 364 21.75 -11.77 -2.21
C THR A 364 20.56 -10.92 -1.75
N ILE A 365 20.65 -10.34 -0.56
CA ILE A 365 19.60 -9.49 0.02
C ILE A 365 20.19 -8.10 0.23
N PRO A 366 19.70 -7.06 -0.48
CA PRO A 366 20.09 -5.68 -0.23
C PRO A 366 19.73 -5.27 1.20
N LEU A 367 20.63 -4.55 1.84
CA LEU A 367 20.43 -3.94 3.14
C LEU A 367 20.15 -2.45 2.93
N PRO A 368 19.15 -1.87 3.62
CA PRO A 368 18.96 -0.43 3.59
C PRO A 368 20.23 0.24 4.14
N THR A 369 20.82 1.12 3.34
CA THR A 369 21.88 2.02 3.79
C THR A 369 21.37 2.80 4.98
N GLY A 370 21.98 2.60 6.15
CA GLY A 370 21.59 3.26 7.40
C GLY A 370 21.56 4.77 7.22
N GLY A 371 20.43 5.37 7.60
CA GLY A 371 20.29 6.80 7.87
C GLY A 371 20.31 7.05 9.37
#